data_AF-A0A4R6UL17-F1
#
_entry.id   AF-A0A4R6UL17-F1
#
_cell.length_a   1.000
_cell.length_b   1.000
_cell.length_c   1.000
_cell.angle_alpha   90.00
_cell.angle_beta   90.00
_cell.angle_gamma   90.00
#
_symmetry.space_group_name_H-M   'P 1'
#
loop_
_entity.id
_entity.type
_entity.pdbx_description
1 polymer ?
#
loop_
_entity_poly.entity_id
_entity_poly.type
_entity_poly.pdbx_seq_one_letter_code
_entity_poly.pdbx_strand_id
1 'polypeptide(L)'
;MTGCLPEGLSAPEREAVSRYFEGDAQLFIAFRASCLTQFRQDFSAAEHALATADRAALRRIVHSLKSVCLTLGQADLSAQARRLEAEVPMAAWADVEAGWRRLQQGMRAAWAIPD
;
A
#
# COMPACT_ATOMS: atom_id res chain seq x y z
N MET A 1 -10.69 23.53 -19.98
CA MET A 1 -11.79 22.70 -19.46
C MET A 1 -11.39 22.25 -18.07
N THR A 2 -11.92 22.91 -17.04
CA THR A 2 -11.69 22.51 -15.64
C THR A 2 -12.41 21.17 -15.44
N GLY A 3 -11.65 20.07 -15.46
CA GLY A 3 -12.19 18.76 -15.14
C GLY A 3 -12.72 18.80 -13.72
N CYS A 4 -14.04 18.72 -13.57
CA CYS A 4 -14.66 18.53 -12.27
C CYS A 4 -14.06 17.25 -11.67
N LEU A 5 -13.43 17.36 -10.50
CA LEU A 5 -12.88 16.19 -9.83
C LEU A 5 -14.03 15.17 -9.66
N PRO A 6 -13.84 13.91 -10.07
CA PRO A 6 -14.87 12.90 -9.94
C PRO A 6 -15.34 12.82 -8.48
N GLU A 7 -16.65 12.87 -8.27
CA GLU A 7 -17.27 12.73 -6.96
C GLU A 7 -16.80 11.41 -6.33
N GLY A 8 -16.26 11.45 -5.10
CA GLY A 8 -15.83 10.26 -4.37
C GLY A 8 -14.34 10.12 -4.05
N LEU A 9 -13.49 11.11 -4.39
CA LEU A 9 -12.11 11.16 -3.87
C LEU A 9 -12.06 11.82 -2.49
N SER A 10 -11.37 11.19 -1.54
CA SER A 10 -11.06 11.77 -0.23
C SER A 10 -10.08 12.96 -0.35
N ALA A 11 -9.95 13.78 0.70
CA ALA A 11 -9.00 14.90 0.68
C ALA A 11 -7.54 14.48 0.42
N PRO A 12 -7.02 13.39 1.04
CA PRO A 12 -5.68 12.91 0.74
C PRO A 12 -5.51 12.41 -0.70
N GLU A 13 -6.54 11.79 -1.28
CA GLU A 13 -6.50 11.35 -2.68
C GLU A 13 -6.50 12.54 -3.64
N ARG A 14 -7.22 13.62 -3.33
CA ARG A 14 -7.16 14.87 -4.14
C ARG A 14 -5.77 15.49 -4.11
N GLU A 15 -5.10 15.48 -2.97
CA GLU A 15 -3.71 15.94 -2.87
C GLU A 15 -2.78 15.03 -3.70
N ALA A 16 -2.96 13.71 -3.61
CA ALA A 16 -2.22 12.76 -4.42
C ALA A 16 -2.42 12.96 -5.93
N VAL A 17 -3.65 13.23 -6.37
CA VAL A 17 -3.96 13.58 -7.77
C VAL A 17 -3.18 14.83 -8.20
N SER A 18 -3.18 15.88 -7.39
CA SER A 18 -2.43 17.10 -7.70
C SER A 18 -0.92 16.88 -7.74
N ARG A 19 -0.40 16.00 -6.86
CA ARG A 19 1.04 15.82 -6.66
C ARG A 19 1.68 14.82 -7.61
N TYR A 20 0.99 13.73 -7.91
CA TYR A 20 1.55 12.58 -8.63
C TYR A 20 0.92 12.35 -10.00
N PHE A 21 -0.25 12.95 -10.27
CA PHE A 21 -1.02 12.74 -11.50
C PHE A 21 -1.27 14.05 -12.26
N GLU A 22 -0.60 15.15 -11.89
CA GLU A 22 -0.72 16.46 -12.55
C GLU A 22 -2.17 16.97 -12.66
N GLY A 23 -3.03 16.58 -11.71
CA GLY A 23 -4.45 16.91 -11.72
C GLY A 23 -5.35 15.92 -12.47
N ASP A 24 -4.80 14.88 -13.11
CA ASP A 24 -5.57 13.87 -13.82
C ASP A 24 -6.19 12.83 -12.87
N ALA A 25 -7.41 13.12 -12.46
CA ALA A 25 -8.17 12.24 -11.58
C ALA A 25 -8.61 10.92 -12.25
N GLN A 26 -8.75 10.88 -13.58
CA GLN A 26 -9.11 9.64 -14.27
C GLN A 26 -7.93 8.67 -14.28
N LEU A 27 -6.73 9.18 -14.52
CA LEU A 27 -5.49 8.40 -14.40
C LEU A 27 -5.30 7.88 -12.98
N PHE A 28 -5.55 8.70 -11.96
CA PHE A 28 -5.53 8.26 -10.56
C PHE A 28 -6.53 7.13 -10.29
N ILE A 29 -7.78 7.23 -10.76
CA ILE A 29 -8.79 6.19 -10.54
C ILE A 29 -8.38 4.88 -11.21
N ALA A 30 -7.88 4.93 -12.44
CA ALA A 30 -7.38 3.76 -13.16
C ALA A 30 -6.17 3.12 -12.45
N PHE A 31 -5.23 3.95 -11.97
CA PHE A 31 -4.10 3.50 -11.17
C PHE A 31 -4.56 2.82 -9.87
N ARG A 32 -5.46 3.46 -9.11
CA ARG A 32 -6.04 2.91 -7.87
C ARG A 32 -6.70 1.56 -8.12
N ALA A 33 -7.53 1.43 -9.15
CA ALA A 33 -8.19 0.17 -9.50
C ALA A 33 -7.18 -0.96 -9.81
N SER A 34 -6.09 -0.61 -10.49
CA SER A 34 -5.00 -1.55 -10.81
C SER A 34 -4.27 -2.00 -9.53
N CYS A 35 -3.93 -1.07 -8.63
CA CYS A 35 -3.31 -1.38 -7.35
C CYS A 35 -4.19 -2.29 -6.47
N LEU A 36 -5.50 -2.01 -6.38
CA LEU A 36 -6.41 -2.84 -5.60
C LEU A 36 -6.50 -4.29 -6.12
N THR A 37 -6.39 -4.48 -7.43
CA THR A 37 -6.32 -5.81 -8.03
C THR A 37 -5.02 -6.52 -7.65
N GLN A 38 -3.90 -5.78 -7.66
CA GLN A 38 -2.57 -6.29 -7.34
C GLN A 38 -2.40 -6.66 -5.85
N PHE A 39 -3.02 -5.92 -4.93
CA PHE A 39 -2.84 -6.14 -3.49
C PHE A 39 -3.16 -7.56 -3.03
N ARG A 40 -4.13 -8.24 -3.65
CA ARG A 40 -4.40 -9.66 -3.33
C ARG A 40 -3.20 -10.57 -3.63
N GLN A 41 -2.49 -10.31 -4.72
CA GLN A 41 -1.29 -11.05 -5.08
C GLN A 41 -0.14 -10.71 -4.13
N ASP A 42 0.01 -9.43 -3.77
CA ASP A 42 1.02 -8.99 -2.81
C ASP A 42 0.80 -9.63 -1.43
N PHE A 43 -0.46 -9.76 -1.00
CA PHE A 43 -0.82 -10.46 0.24
C PHE A 43 -0.43 -11.92 0.19
N SER A 44 -0.81 -12.64 -0.87
CA SER A 44 -0.43 -14.06 -1.01
C SER A 44 1.09 -14.25 -1.08
N ALA A 45 1.81 -13.36 -1.77
CA ALA A 45 3.25 -13.42 -1.87
C ALA A 45 3.94 -13.15 -0.52
N ALA A 46 3.38 -12.23 0.28
CA ALA A 46 3.88 -11.93 1.62
C ALA A 46 3.64 -13.09 2.58
N GLU A 47 2.47 -13.73 2.55
CA GLU A 47 2.20 -14.94 3.36
C GLU A 47 3.19 -16.06 3.01
N HIS A 48 3.51 -16.24 1.72
CA HIS A 48 4.53 -17.22 1.30
C HIS A 48 5.93 -16.85 1.82
N ALA A 49 6.33 -15.58 1.70
CA ALA A 49 7.59 -15.10 2.23
C ALA A 49 7.68 -15.26 3.77
N LEU A 50 6.55 -15.06 4.46
CA LEU A 50 6.42 -15.28 5.89
C LEU A 50 6.62 -16.75 6.28
N ALA A 51 5.92 -17.66 5.60
CA ALA A 51 6.01 -19.09 5.84
C ALA A 51 7.41 -19.68 5.57
N THR A 52 8.18 -19.07 4.66
CA THR A 52 9.51 -19.53 4.25
C THR A 52 10.66 -18.76 4.88
N ALA A 53 10.36 -17.79 5.76
CA ALA A 53 11.36 -16.87 6.33
C ALA A 53 12.17 -16.06 5.28
N ASP A 54 11.61 -15.83 4.09
CA ASP A 54 12.27 -15.07 3.01
C ASP A 54 12.16 -13.56 3.26
N ARG A 55 13.12 -13.04 4.03
CA ARG A 55 13.28 -11.61 4.32
C ARG A 55 13.42 -10.76 3.05
N ALA A 56 14.08 -11.28 2.01
CA ALA A 56 14.33 -10.51 0.78
C ALA A 56 13.07 -10.36 -0.06
N ALA A 57 12.26 -11.42 -0.20
CA ALA A 57 10.95 -11.35 -0.82
C ALA A 57 10.02 -10.41 -0.05
N LEU A 58 9.90 -10.58 1.26
CA LEU A 58 9.03 -9.74 2.08
C LEU A 58 9.41 -8.26 1.99
N ARG A 59 10.71 -7.94 2.07
CA ARG A 59 11.19 -6.55 1.97
C ARG A 59 10.83 -5.92 0.62
N ARG A 60 10.92 -6.66 -0.49
CA ARG A 60 10.54 -6.16 -1.82
C ARG A 60 9.05 -5.83 -1.90
N ILE A 61 8.21 -6.69 -1.35
CA ILE A 61 6.75 -6.47 -1.30
C ILE A 61 6.45 -5.22 -0.49
N VAL A 62 6.97 -5.13 0.74
CA VAL A 62 6.75 -3.98 1.63
C VAL A 62 7.29 -2.68 1.03
N HIS A 63 8.43 -2.73 0.34
CA HIS A 63 8.99 -1.59 -0.38
C HIS A 63 8.04 -1.05 -1.46
N SER A 64 7.46 -1.95 -2.27
CA SER A 64 6.47 -1.59 -3.29
C SER A 64 5.23 -0.95 -2.65
N LEU A 65 4.69 -1.59 -1.61
CA LEU A 65 3.49 -1.13 -0.90
C LEU A 65 3.68 0.25 -0.27
N LYS A 66 4.86 0.55 0.29
CA LYS A 66 5.19 1.89 0.82
C LYS A 66 4.96 2.99 -0.22
N SER A 67 5.48 2.78 -1.44
CA SER A 67 5.35 3.76 -2.51
C SER A 67 3.91 3.86 -3.00
N VAL A 68 3.25 2.74 -3.23
CA VAL A 68 1.85 2.72 -3.70
C VAL A 68 0.90 3.36 -2.69
N CYS A 69 1.03 3.06 -1.39
CA CYS A 69 0.21 3.68 -0.35
C CYS A 69 0.37 5.20 -0.34
N LEU A 70 1.60 5.71 -0.49
CA LEU A 70 1.86 7.14 -0.57
C LEU A 70 1.20 7.77 -1.81
N THR A 71 1.36 7.14 -2.98
CA THR A 71 0.76 7.60 -4.25
C THR A 71 -0.77 7.54 -4.23
N LEU A 72 -1.37 6.70 -3.37
CA LEU A 72 -2.82 6.64 -3.13
C LEU A 72 -3.32 7.56 -2.01
N GLY A 73 -2.45 8.43 -1.47
CA GLY A 73 -2.81 9.37 -0.40
C GLY A 73 -2.87 8.75 1.01
N GLN A 74 -2.41 7.52 1.20
CA GLN A 74 -2.37 6.83 2.49
C GLN A 74 -1.01 6.98 3.17
N ALA A 75 -0.74 8.19 3.68
CA ALA A 75 0.54 8.52 4.31
C ALA A 75 0.85 7.62 5.54
N ASP A 76 -0.16 7.32 6.36
CA ASP A 76 0.01 6.47 7.55
C ASP A 76 0.36 5.03 7.18
N LEU A 77 -0.28 4.46 6.15
CA LEU A 77 0.05 3.11 5.66
C LEU A 77 1.45 3.09 5.02
N SER A 78 1.83 4.15 4.32
CA SER A 78 3.20 4.30 3.80
C SER A 78 4.23 4.33 4.92
N ALA A 79 3.96 5.05 6.02
CA ALA A 79 4.82 5.11 7.18
C ALA A 79 4.94 3.74 7.87
N GLN A 80 3.83 3.00 8.00
CA GLN A 80 3.84 1.62 8.52
C GLN A 80 4.67 0.69 7.64
N ALA A 81 4.49 0.74 6.32
CA ALA A 81 5.29 -0.05 5.39
C ALA A 81 6.78 0.31 5.45
N ARG A 82 7.13 1.60 5.50
CA ARG A 82 8.52 2.05 5.68
C ARG A 82 9.15 1.51 6.96
N ARG A 83 8.40 1.51 8.07
CA ARG A 83 8.88 0.97 9.34
C ARG A 83 9.14 -0.53 9.23
N LEU A 84 8.17 -1.29 8.70
CA LEU A 84 8.32 -2.71 8.49
C LEU A 84 9.50 -3.03 7.56
N GLU A 85 9.66 -2.31 6.45
CA GLU A 85 10.80 -2.48 5.52
C GLU A 85 12.16 -2.35 6.23
N ALA A 86 12.28 -1.44 7.20
CA ALA A 86 13.50 -1.24 7.98
C ALA A 86 13.70 -2.31 9.06
N GLU A 87 12.62 -2.89 9.59
CA GLU A 87 12.66 -3.95 10.60
C GLU A 87 12.93 -5.33 9.99
N VAL A 88 12.46 -5.60 8.76
CA VAL A 88 12.60 -6.89 8.06
C VAL A 88 14.03 -7.48 8.05
N PRO A 89 15.14 -6.73 7.91
CA PRO A 89 16.48 -7.34 7.95
C PRO A 89 17.01 -7.68 9.34
N MET A 90 16.50 -7.07 10.42
CA MET A 90 17.16 -7.07 11.74
C MET A 90 16.28 -7.45 12.93
N ALA A 91 14.95 -7.33 12.79
CA ALA A 91 14.01 -7.68 13.85
C ALA A 91 13.82 -9.20 13.99
N ALA A 92 13.35 -9.61 15.17
CA ALA A 92 12.88 -10.97 15.40
C ALA A 92 11.72 -11.28 14.44
N TRP A 93 11.63 -12.53 13.98
CA TRP A 93 10.65 -12.88 12.94
C TRP A 93 9.20 -12.67 13.39
N ALA A 94 8.91 -12.93 14.67
CA ALA A 94 7.60 -12.65 15.27
C ALA A 94 7.21 -11.15 15.19
N ASP A 95 8.17 -10.24 15.34
CA ASP A 95 7.91 -8.79 15.20
C ASP A 95 7.64 -8.40 13.75
N VAL A 96 8.35 -9.03 12.81
CA VAL A 96 8.12 -8.85 11.36
C VAL A 96 6.73 -9.34 10.96
N GLU A 97 6.31 -10.52 11.44
CA GLU A 97 4.96 -11.05 11.24
C GLU A 97 3.88 -10.12 11.83
N ALA A 98 4.09 -9.62 13.04
CA ALA A 98 3.17 -8.69 13.68
C ALA A 98 3.08 -7.36 12.92
N GLY A 99 4.21 -6.84 12.44
CA GLY A 99 4.29 -5.64 11.61
C GLY A 99 3.56 -5.82 10.27
N TRP A 100 3.74 -6.97 9.62
CA TRP A 100 3.00 -7.31 8.41
C TRP A 100 1.49 -7.38 8.64
N ARG A 101 1.04 -8.11 9.67
CA ARG A 101 -0.40 -8.22 9.99
C ARG A 101 -1.04 -6.86 10.25
N ARG A 102 -0.35 -5.96 10.95
CA ARG A 102 -0.83 -4.59 11.18
C ARG A 102 -0.99 -3.83 9.86
N LEU A 103 0.03 -3.88 8.99
CA LEU A 103 -0.03 -3.22 7.68
C LEU A 103 -1.16 -3.79 6.82
N GLN A 104 -1.26 -5.11 6.72
CA GLN A 104 -2.28 -5.80 5.94
C GLN A 104 -3.69 -5.44 6.41
N GLN A 105 -3.95 -5.45 7.72
CA GLN A 105 -5.24 -5.04 8.29
C GLN A 105 -5.56 -3.57 7.98
N GLY A 106 -4.59 -2.68 8.11
CA GLY A 106 -4.75 -1.26 7.77
C GLY A 106 -5.12 -1.06 6.29
N MET A 107 -4.45 -1.79 5.39
CA MET A 107 -4.76 -1.77 3.96
C MET A 107 -6.15 -2.32 3.66
N ARG A 108 -6.53 -3.46 4.28
CA ARG A 108 -7.86 -4.04 4.12
C ARG A 108 -8.96 -3.09 4.57
N ALA A 109 -8.78 -2.43 5.71
CA ALA A 109 -9.73 -1.45 6.21
C ALA A 109 -9.83 -0.21 5.29
N ALA A 110 -8.69 0.32 4.83
CA ALA A 110 -8.66 1.53 3.99
C ALA A 110 -9.39 1.35 2.64
N TRP A 111 -9.41 0.12 2.11
CA TRP A 111 -9.97 -0.16 0.77
C TRP A 111 -11.05 -1.25 0.76
N ALA A 112 -11.60 -1.60 1.91
CA ALA A 112 -12.62 -2.64 2.08
C ALA A 112 -12.27 -3.97 1.37
N ILE A 113 -11.00 -4.39 1.45
CA ILE A 113 -10.52 -5.64 0.83
C ILE A 113 -10.89 -6.83 1.73
N PRO A 114 -11.69 -7.80 1.25
CA PRO A 114 -12.17 -8.92 2.07
C PRO A 114 -11.05 -9.87 2.44
N ASP A 115 -11.08 -10.42 3.67
CA ASP A 115 -10.09 -11.35 4.23
C ASP A 115 -9.69 -12.50 3.28
#